data_AF-G0UXS8-F1
#
_entry.id   AF-G0UXS8-F1
#
_cell.length_a   1.000
_cell.length_b   1.000
_cell.length_c   1.000
_cell.angle_alpha   90.00
_cell.angle_beta   90.00
_cell.angle_gamma   90.00
#
_symmetry.space_group_name_H-M   'P 1'
#
loop_
_entity.id
_entity.type
_entity.pdbx_description
1 polymer ?
#
loop_
_entity_poly.entity_id
_entity_poly.type
_entity_poly.pdbx_seq_one_letter_code
_entity_poly.pdbx_strand_id
1 'polypeptide(L)'
;MQSPTPPMTPFEQRATQAFQTVGALRMQSVILHRGTAFCMERCLDTEELYTLLRTTQAPIRYRLDTDLAEKKCVANCSAKWDELYRATAMRLNEDAVKSVQAREMKNMMDAMQGGGVRGM
;
A
#
# COMPACT_ATOMS: atom_id res chain seq x y z
N MET A 1 -20.02 30.94 -3.26
CA MET A 1 -18.77 31.03 -4.04
C MET A 1 -17.67 30.39 -3.21
N GLN A 2 -17.04 29.31 -3.67
CA GLN A 2 -15.83 28.80 -3.03
C GLN A 2 -14.72 29.81 -3.24
N SER A 3 -14.12 30.30 -2.16
CA SER A 3 -12.93 31.15 -2.21
C SER A 3 -11.84 30.44 -3.01
N PRO A 4 -11.14 31.13 -3.95
CA PRO A 4 -10.06 30.51 -4.70
C PRO A 4 -8.98 30.02 -3.72
N THR A 5 -8.63 28.74 -3.82
CA THR A 5 -7.55 28.15 -3.04
C THR A 5 -6.27 28.95 -3.29
N PRO A 6 -5.60 29.48 -2.26
CA PRO A 6 -4.38 30.25 -2.46
C PRO A 6 -3.33 29.38 -3.20
N PRO A 7 -2.56 29.97 -4.13
CA PRO A 7 -1.55 29.23 -4.86
C PRO A 7 -0.47 28.71 -3.90
N MET A 8 -0.08 27.45 -4.07
CA MET A 8 0.96 26.83 -3.26
C MET A 8 2.27 27.61 -3.36
N THR A 9 2.93 27.80 -2.22
CA THR A 9 4.29 28.32 -2.14
C THR A 9 5.29 27.37 -2.83
N PRO A 10 6.47 27.87 -3.23
CA PRO A 10 7.53 27.01 -3.80
C PRO A 10 8.01 25.90 -2.84
N PHE A 11 7.84 26.09 -1.53
CA PHE A 11 8.11 25.05 -0.53
C PHE A 11 7.03 23.96 -0.59
N GLU A 12 5.75 24.33 -0.55
CA GLU A 12 4.62 23.40 -0.59
C GLU A 12 4.59 22.58 -1.89
N GLN A 13 4.94 23.19 -3.03
CA GLN A 13 5.07 22.47 -4.30
C GLN A 13 6.15 21.37 -4.20
N ARG A 14 7.34 21.71 -3.69
CA ARG A 14 8.45 20.75 -3.54
C ARG A 14 8.11 19.65 -2.52
N ALA A 15 7.49 20.02 -1.40
CA ALA A 15 7.04 19.06 -0.40
C ALA A 15 6.00 18.08 -0.97
N THR A 16 5.03 18.60 -1.75
CA THR A 16 4.01 17.77 -2.41
C THR A 16 4.63 16.81 -3.42
N GLN A 17 5.58 17.29 -4.24
CA GLN A 17 6.27 16.45 -5.21
C GLN A 17 7.13 15.36 -4.55
N ALA A 18 7.81 15.70 -3.46
CA ALA A 18 8.58 14.73 -2.67
C ALA A 18 7.66 13.67 -2.04
N PHE A 19 6.52 14.10 -1.49
CA PHE A 19 5.52 13.20 -0.92
C PHE A 19 4.97 12.21 -1.97
N GLN A 20 4.62 12.70 -3.16
CA GLN A 20 4.15 11.86 -4.26
C GLN A 20 5.21 10.85 -4.71
N THR A 21 6.46 11.30 -4.86
CA THR A 21 7.59 10.43 -5.26
C THR A 21 7.85 9.34 -4.23
N VAL A 22 7.95 9.69 -2.95
CA VAL A 22 8.15 8.73 -1.86
C VAL A 22 6.97 7.75 -1.77
N GLY A 23 5.75 8.23 -1.98
CA GLY A 23 4.55 7.39 -2.04
C GLY A 23 4.65 6.34 -3.15
N ALA A 24 5.03 6.75 -4.37
CA ALA A 24 5.20 5.84 -5.50
C ALA A 24 6.28 4.78 -5.25
N LEU A 25 7.41 5.16 -4.68
CA LEU A 25 8.51 4.24 -4.34
C LEU A 25 8.09 3.21 -3.28
N ARG A 26 7.37 3.65 -2.23
CA ARG A 26 6.84 2.74 -1.20
C ARG A 26 5.85 1.75 -1.80
N MET A 27 5.00 2.20 -2.71
CA MET A 27 4.05 1.35 -3.42
C MET A 27 4.77 0.23 -4.20
N GLN A 28 5.77 0.61 -5.01
CA GLN A 28 6.56 -0.35 -5.77
C GLN A 28 7.30 -1.35 -4.87
N SER A 29 7.90 -0.87 -3.77
CA SER A 29 8.59 -1.74 -2.80
C SER A 29 7.65 -2.80 -2.21
N VAL A 30 6.42 -2.41 -1.84
CA VAL A 30 5.45 -3.35 -1.26
C VAL A 30 4.93 -4.36 -2.29
N ILE A 31 4.64 -3.91 -3.51
CA ILE A 31 4.20 -4.79 -4.61
C ILE A 31 5.31 -5.82 -4.91
N LEU A 32 6.55 -5.37 -5.08
CA LEU A 32 7.66 -6.22 -5.49
C LEU A 32 8.13 -7.19 -4.40
N HIS A 33 8.22 -6.76 -3.15
CA HIS A 33 8.80 -7.60 -2.09
C HIS A 33 7.76 -8.36 -1.27
N ARG A 34 6.71 -7.67 -0.79
CA ARG A 34 5.73 -8.31 0.10
C ARG A 34 4.74 -9.16 -0.67
N GLY A 35 4.27 -8.66 -1.82
CA GLY A 35 3.35 -9.42 -2.68
C GLY A 35 3.99 -10.71 -3.17
N THR A 36 5.22 -10.63 -3.68
CA THR A 36 5.97 -11.80 -4.14
C THR A 36 6.19 -12.81 -3.02
N ALA A 37 6.71 -12.40 -1.86
CA ALA A 37 6.96 -13.33 -0.76
C ALA A 37 5.68 -14.04 -0.30
N PHE A 38 4.61 -13.27 -0.06
CA PHE A 38 3.31 -13.81 0.37
C PHE A 38 2.74 -14.81 -0.63
N CYS A 39 2.79 -14.49 -1.93
CA CYS A 39 2.25 -15.37 -2.95
C CYS A 39 3.10 -16.62 -3.17
N MET A 40 4.42 -16.52 -3.03
CA MET A 40 5.31 -17.69 -3.09
C MET A 40 5.04 -18.65 -1.93
N GLU A 41 4.96 -18.14 -0.70
CA GLU A 41 4.63 -18.94 0.49
C GLU A 41 3.27 -19.63 0.40
N ARG A 42 2.28 -18.99 -0.25
CA ARG A 42 0.92 -19.51 -0.33
C ARG A 42 0.68 -20.46 -1.49
N CYS A 43 1.44 -20.32 -2.58
CA CYS A 43 1.19 -21.04 -3.83
C CYS A 43 2.24 -22.09 -4.20
N LEU A 44 3.46 -21.97 -3.70
CA LEU A 44 4.48 -22.99 -3.95
C LEU A 44 4.41 -24.07 -2.90
N ASP A 45 4.50 -25.32 -3.35
CA ASP A 45 4.67 -26.44 -2.44
C ASP A 45 6.10 -26.46 -1.90
N THR A 46 6.29 -25.89 -0.72
CA THR A 46 7.58 -25.92 -0.03
C THR A 46 7.86 -27.25 0.66
N GLU A 47 6.85 -28.10 0.90
CA GLU A 47 7.06 -29.43 1.49
C GLU A 47 7.77 -30.36 0.51
N GLU A 48 7.54 -30.14 -0.77
CA GLU A 48 8.22 -30.86 -1.83
C GLU A 48 9.74 -30.60 -1.90
N LEU A 49 10.20 -29.39 -1.55
CA LEU A 49 11.63 -29.08 -1.46
C LEU A 49 12.35 -29.99 -0.46
N TYR A 50 11.63 -30.46 0.57
CA TYR A 50 12.18 -31.34 1.61
C TYR A 50 12.06 -32.83 1.27
N THR A 51 11.22 -33.21 0.30
CA THR A 51 10.97 -34.62 -0.05
C THR A 51 11.49 -35.00 -1.44
N LEU A 52 11.78 -34.04 -2.33
CA LEU A 52 12.27 -34.23 -3.70
C LEU A 52 11.42 -35.18 -4.56
N LEU A 53 10.14 -35.38 -4.20
CA LEU A 53 9.28 -36.39 -4.82
C LEU A 53 8.97 -36.06 -6.29
N ARG A 54 8.62 -34.82 -6.67
CA ARG A 54 8.49 -34.46 -8.10
C ARG A 54 9.77 -34.62 -8.88
N THR A 55 10.89 -34.18 -8.32
CA THR A 55 12.14 -34.08 -9.07
C THR A 55 12.74 -35.46 -9.32
N THR A 56 12.58 -36.40 -8.40
CA THR A 56 13.22 -37.72 -8.47
C THR A 56 12.31 -38.87 -8.88
N GLN A 57 11.00 -38.82 -8.56
CA GLN A 57 10.11 -39.98 -8.70
C GLN A 57 8.88 -39.72 -9.58
N ALA A 58 8.46 -38.47 -9.74
CA ALA A 58 7.24 -38.18 -10.49
C ALA A 58 7.45 -38.16 -12.02
N PRO A 59 6.48 -38.67 -12.79
CA PRO A 59 6.46 -38.54 -14.24
C PRO A 59 6.52 -37.07 -14.70
N ILE A 60 7.18 -36.80 -15.84
CA ILE A 60 7.31 -35.44 -16.41
C ILE A 60 5.97 -34.72 -16.52
N ARG A 61 4.91 -35.43 -16.95
CA ARG A 61 3.59 -34.83 -17.12
C ARG A 61 3.00 -34.30 -15.81
N TYR A 62 3.14 -35.07 -14.73
CA TYR A 62 2.72 -34.65 -13.39
C TYR A 62 3.47 -33.41 -12.94
N ARG A 63 4.80 -33.36 -13.15
CA ARG A 63 5.60 -32.17 -12.84
C ARG A 63 5.10 -30.92 -13.54
N LEU A 64 4.89 -31.03 -14.86
CA LEU A 64 4.44 -29.91 -15.70
C LEU A 64 3.05 -29.42 -15.31
N ASP A 65 2.12 -30.33 -15.03
CA ASP A 65 0.75 -29.97 -14.64
C ASP A 65 0.74 -29.23 -13.29
N THR A 66 1.54 -29.68 -12.33
CA THR A 66 1.69 -28.99 -11.05
C THR A 66 2.41 -27.65 -11.21
N ASP A 67 3.41 -27.52 -12.11
CA ASP A 67 4.15 -26.26 -12.33
C ASP A 67 3.20 -25.21 -12.90
N LEU A 68 2.34 -25.64 -13.83
CA LEU A 68 1.27 -24.82 -14.39
C LEU A 68 0.25 -24.41 -13.34
N ALA A 69 -0.10 -25.30 -12.41
CA ALA A 69 -1.01 -24.99 -11.30
C ALA A 69 -0.41 -23.96 -10.34
N GLU A 70 0.85 -24.14 -9.94
CA GLU A 70 1.59 -23.20 -9.08
C GLU A 70 1.72 -21.83 -9.74
N LYS A 71 2.12 -21.79 -11.03
CA LYS A 71 2.19 -20.55 -11.80
C LYS A 71 0.84 -19.84 -11.88
N LYS A 72 -0.25 -20.58 -12.11
CA LYS A 72 -1.61 -20.03 -12.13
C LYS A 72 -2.02 -19.51 -10.76
N CYS A 73 -1.64 -20.18 -9.67
CA CYS A 73 -1.88 -19.71 -8.32
C CYS A 73 -1.15 -18.39 -8.05
N VAL A 74 0.15 -18.31 -8.34
CA VAL A 74 0.96 -17.10 -8.13
C VAL A 74 0.39 -15.92 -8.92
N ALA A 75 0.02 -16.11 -10.18
CA ALA A 75 -0.58 -15.07 -11.02
C ALA A 75 -1.92 -14.56 -10.45
N ASN A 76 -2.77 -15.46 -9.94
CA ASN A 76 -4.04 -15.06 -9.32
C ASN A 76 -3.85 -14.39 -7.96
N CYS A 77 -2.85 -14.85 -7.19
CA CYS A 77 -2.52 -14.29 -5.90
C CYS A 77 -1.99 -12.86 -6.05
N SER A 78 -1.04 -12.63 -6.96
CA SER A 78 -0.45 -11.31 -7.18
C SER A 78 -1.49 -10.29 -7.63
N ALA A 79 -2.37 -10.67 -8.57
CA ALA A 79 -3.46 -9.82 -9.02
C ALA A 79 -4.41 -9.40 -7.88
N LYS A 80 -4.74 -10.32 -6.96
CA LYS A 80 -5.58 -10.01 -5.79
C LYS A 80 -4.84 -9.19 -4.74
N TRP A 81 -3.56 -9.47 -4.53
CA TRP A 81 -2.74 -8.76 -3.56
C TRP A 81 -2.64 -7.26 -3.89
N ASP A 82 -2.37 -6.94 -5.15
CA ASP A 82 -2.23 -5.55 -5.60
C ASP A 82 -3.50 -4.74 -5.37
N GLU A 83 -4.66 -5.34 -5.65
CA GLU A 83 -5.97 -4.72 -5.43
C GLU A 83 -6.27 -4.50 -3.94
N LEU A 84 -6.07 -5.54 -3.12
CA LEU A 84 -6.27 -5.46 -1.68
C LEU A 84 -5.35 -4.44 -1.02
N TYR A 85 -4.10 -4.38 -1.46
CA TYR A 85 -3.13 -3.42 -0.95
C TYR A 85 -3.52 -1.98 -1.31
N ARG A 86 -3.91 -1.72 -2.57
CA ARG A 86 -4.42 -0.40 -3.00
C ARG A 86 -5.63 0.04 -2.18
N ALA A 87 -6.65 -0.82 -2.07
CA ALA A 87 -7.86 -0.51 -1.32
C ALA A 87 -7.56 -0.22 0.16
N THR A 88 -6.69 -1.02 0.78
CA THR A 88 -6.29 -0.82 2.18
C THR A 88 -5.50 0.46 2.37
N ALA A 89 -4.56 0.76 1.47
CA ALA A 89 -3.76 1.98 1.53
C ALA A 89 -4.61 3.25 1.37
N MET A 90 -5.59 3.23 0.44
CA MET A 90 -6.53 4.34 0.27
C MET A 90 -7.34 4.57 1.55
N ARG A 91 -7.94 3.51 2.12
CA ARG A 91 -8.72 3.62 3.37
C ARG A 91 -7.88 4.18 4.52
N LEU A 92 -6.68 3.65 4.74
CA LEU A 92 -5.79 4.12 5.81
C LEU A 92 -5.36 5.59 5.60
N ASN A 93 -5.13 6.00 4.35
CA ASN A 93 -4.83 7.40 4.04
C ASN A 93 -6.02 8.31 4.31
N GLU A 94 -7.24 7.92 3.92
CA GLU A 94 -8.45 8.70 4.21
C GLU A 94 -8.67 8.87 5.72
N ASP A 95 -8.51 7.80 6.48
CA ASP A 95 -8.63 7.84 7.94
C ASP A 95 -7.57 8.75 8.58
N ALA A 96 -6.33 8.66 8.10
CA ALA A 96 -5.25 9.55 8.55
C ALA A 96 -5.55 11.02 8.21
N VAL A 97 -6.02 11.32 6.99
CA VAL A 97 -6.39 12.68 6.57
C VAL A 97 -7.51 13.23 7.45
N LYS A 98 -8.57 12.45 7.70
CA LYS A 98 -9.66 12.84 8.61
C LYS A 98 -9.14 13.16 10.01
N SER A 99 -8.22 12.35 10.54
CA SER A 99 -7.65 12.57 11.87
C SER A 99 -6.87 13.88 11.96
N VAL A 100 -6.07 14.20 10.93
CA VAL A 100 -5.29 15.44 10.86
C VAL A 100 -6.22 16.64 10.69
N GLN A 101 -7.20 16.56 9.77
CA GLN A 101 -8.18 17.63 9.57
C GLN A 101 -8.96 17.94 10.84
N ALA A 102 -9.42 16.92 11.57
CA ALA A 102 -10.12 17.10 12.85
C ALA A 102 -9.22 17.77 13.90
N ARG A 103 -7.93 17.38 13.97
CA ARG A 103 -6.96 17.98 14.88
C ARG A 103 -6.68 19.44 14.54
N GLU A 104 -6.44 19.77 13.27
CA GLU A 104 -6.15 21.15 12.86
C GLU A 104 -7.38 22.05 12.99
N MET A 105 -8.58 21.52 12.75
CA MET A 105 -9.83 22.25 13.00
C MET A 105 -10.01 22.56 14.49
N LYS A 106 -9.68 21.61 15.37
CA LYS A 106 -9.68 21.83 16.82
C LYS A 106 -8.66 22.91 17.20
N ASN A 107 -7.42 22.82 16.71
CA ASN A 107 -6.38 23.82 16.98
C ASN A 107 -6.80 25.23 16.54
N MET A 108 -7.47 25.36 15.39
CA MET A 108 -8.02 26.64 14.92
C MET A 108 -9.13 27.17 15.84
N MET A 109 -10.05 26.31 16.29
CA MET A 109 -11.11 26.72 17.22
C MET A 109 -10.53 27.15 18.58
N ASP A 110 -9.55 26.41 19.09
CA ASP A 110 -8.87 26.73 20.35
C ASP A 110 -8.10 28.05 20.22
N ALA A 111 -7.44 28.31 19.09
CA ALA A 111 -6.76 29.58 18.81
C ALA A 111 -7.75 30.76 18.69
N MET A 112 -8.93 30.55 18.09
CA MET A 112 -9.98 31.57 18.01
C MET A 112 -10.62 31.86 19.37
N GLN A 113 -10.80 30.85 20.23
CA GLN A 113 -11.30 31.06 21.60
C GLN A 113 -10.24 31.65 22.54
N GLY A 114 -8.97 31.30 22.37
CA GLY A 114 -7.86 31.80 23.18
C GLY A 114 -7.34 33.19 22.82
N GLY A 115 -7.60 33.68 21.60
CA GLY A 115 -7.17 35.00 21.12
C GLY A 115 -8.09 36.17 21.47
N GLY A 116 -9.24 35.93 22.13
CA GLY A 116 -10.31 36.91 22.35
C GLY A 116 -10.23 37.74 23.64
N VAL A 117 -9.21 37.59 24.49
CA VAL A 117 -9.12 38.34 25.76
C VAL A 117 -7.71 38.88 25.98
N ARG A 118 -7.30 39.84 25.15
CA ARG A 118 -6.24 40.79 25.52
C ARG A 118 -6.38 42.08 24.72
N GLY A 119 -7.09 43.05 25.29
CA GLY A 119 -7.27 44.36 24.70
C GLY A 119 -8.51 45.12 25.16
N MET A 120 -8.82 45.08 26.47
CA MET A 120 -9.26 46.28 27.18
C MET A 120 -8.04 46.86 27.88
#